data_AF-A0A2D6PU00-F1
#
_entry.id   AF-A0A2D6PU00-F1
#
_cell.length_a   1.000
_cell.length_b   1.000
_cell.length_c   1.000
_cell.angle_alpha   90.00
_cell.angle_beta   90.00
_cell.angle_gamma   90.00
#
_symmetry.space_group_name_H-M   'P 1'
#
loop_
_entity.id
_entity.type
_entity.pdbx_description
1 polymer ?
#
loop_
_entity_poly.entity_id
_entity_poly.type
_entity_poly.pdbx_seq_one_letter_code
_entity_poly.pdbx_strand_id
1 'polypeptide(L)' 'MSIDANRPLRVLDKALSGGLGVGNLGVICARHGTGKVAVLMSIAIDKAMDQKPVLHVTVGDSVADVRAYRDEVLEEIE' A
#
# COMPACT_ATOMS: atom_id res chain seq x y z
N MET A 1 2.00 -15.40 -16.17
CA MET A 1 0.96 -15.18 -15.14
C MET A 1 0.67 -13.69 -15.15
N SER A 2 -0.57 -13.24 -15.31
CA SER A 2 -0.84 -11.79 -15.37
C SER A 2 -0.65 -11.19 -13.97
N ILE A 3 0.22 -10.18 -13.86
CA ILE A 3 0.52 -9.42 -12.64
C ILE A 3 -0.77 -8.95 -11.93
N ASP A 4 -1.87 -8.76 -12.66
CA ASP A 4 -3.15 -8.34 -12.10
C ASP A 4 -3.82 -9.36 -11.18
N ALA A 5 -3.52 -10.67 -11.30
CA ALA A 5 -4.15 -11.70 -10.48
C ALA A 5 -3.71 -11.65 -9.01
N ASN A 6 -2.54 -11.06 -8.73
CA ASN A 6 -1.93 -11.00 -7.40
C ASN A 6 -1.98 -9.60 -6.77
N ARG A 7 -2.84 -8.69 -7.27
CA ARG A 7 -3.02 -7.34 -6.71
C ARG A 7 -4.20 -7.29 -5.73
N PRO A 8 -4.03 -7.57 -4.43
CA PRO A 8 -5.12 -7.65 -3.45
C PRO A 8 -5.91 -6.35 -3.31
N LEU A 9 -5.32 -5.21 -3.67
CA LEU A 9 -5.96 -3.90 -3.57
C LEU A 9 -7.03 -3.61 -4.61
N ARG A 10 -7.22 -4.47 -5.62
CA ARG A 10 -8.38 -4.34 -6.53
C ARG A 10 -9.72 -4.46 -5.79
N VAL A 11 -9.76 -5.20 -4.68
CA VAL A 11 -10.96 -5.27 -3.82
C VAL A 11 -11.21 -3.93 -3.12
N LEU A 12 -10.15 -3.27 -2.67
CA LEU A 12 -10.22 -1.95 -2.04
C LEU A 12 -10.69 -0.88 -3.04
N ASP A 13 -10.13 -0.87 -4.26
CA ASP A 13 -10.54 0.05 -5.33
C ASP A 13 -12.04 -0.13 -5.65
N LYS A 14 -12.54 -1.38 -5.72
CA LYS A 14 -13.97 -1.66 -5.91
C LYS A 14 -14.82 -1.15 -4.75
N ALA A 15 -14.41 -1.39 -3.51
CA ALA A 15 -15.14 -0.92 -2.33
C ALA A 15 -15.20 0.61 -2.25
N LEU A 16 -14.17 1.29 -2.74
CA LEU A 16 -14.07 2.75 -2.78
C LEU A 16 -14.60 3.37 -4.09
N SER A 17 -15.19 2.58 -4.99
CA SER A 17 -15.67 3.06 -6.31
C SER A 17 -14.60 3.80 -7.13
N GLY A 18 -13.36 3.30 -7.13
CA GLY A 18 -12.23 3.90 -7.85
C GLY A 18 -11.24 4.66 -6.96
N GLY A 19 -11.41 4.63 -5.64
CA GLY A 19 -10.49 5.22 -4.66
C GLY A 19 -11.03 6.51 -4.04
N LEU A 20 -10.16 7.29 -3.39
CA LEU A 20 -10.58 8.48 -2.64
C LEU A 20 -10.94 9.67 -3.53
N GLY A 21 -10.50 9.71 -4.79
CA GLY A 21 -10.56 10.92 -5.62
C GLY A 21 -9.45 11.94 -5.29
N VAL A 22 -9.20 12.87 -6.20
CA VAL A 22 -8.11 13.85 -6.09
C VAL A 22 -8.39 14.83 -4.94
N GLY A 23 -7.40 15.02 -4.06
CA GLY A 23 -7.48 15.98 -2.95
C GLY A 23 -8.19 15.47 -1.69
N ASN A 24 -8.73 14.25 -1.71
CA ASN A 24 -9.42 13.68 -0.56
C ASN A 24 -8.45 12.90 0.35
N LEU A 25 -8.68 13.01 1.66
CA LEU A 25 -7.93 12.29 2.69
C LEU A 25 -8.67 11.02 3.11
N GLY A 26 -7.95 9.90 3.18
CA GLY A 26 -8.42 8.65 3.75
C GLY A 26 -7.65 8.29 5.01
N VAL A 27 -8.30 7.59 5.93
CA VAL A 27 -7.71 7.19 7.22
C VAL A 27 -7.90 5.70 7.42
N ILE A 28 -6.82 4.99 7.74
CA ILE A 28 -6.85 3.57 8.13
C ILE A 28 -6.64 3.47 9.64
N CYS A 29 -7.68 3.03 10.35
CA CYS A 29 -7.69 2.89 11.81
C CYS A 29 -7.97 1.45 12.22
N ALA A 30 -7.17 0.93 13.15
CA ALA A 30 -7.30 -0.41 13.72
C ALA A 30 -6.38 -0.56 14.95
N ARG A 31 -6.55 -1.64 15.74
CA ARG A 31 -5.74 -1.94 16.94
C ARG A 31 -4.25 -2.15 16.60
N HIS A 32 -3.36 -2.09 17.59
CA HIS A 32 -1.95 -2.45 17.38
C HIS A 32 -1.82 -3.87 16.77
N GLY A 33 -0.83 -4.08 15.90
CA GLY A 33 -0.56 -5.40 15.29
C GLY A 33 -1.55 -5.87 14.21
N THR A 34 -2.48 -5.03 13.77
CA THR A 34 -3.54 -5.41 12.80
C THR A 34 -3.17 -5.21 11.32
N GLY A 35 -1.93 -4.81 11.02
CA GLY A 35 -1.50 -4.63 9.62
C GLY A 35 -1.83 -3.28 8.98
N LYS A 36 -2.10 -2.22 9.75
CA LYS A 36 -2.33 -0.87 9.18
C LYS A 36 -1.19 -0.40 8.27
N VAL A 37 0.05 -0.60 8.73
CA VAL A 37 1.26 -0.25 7.98
C VAL A 37 1.35 -1.10 6.73
N ALA A 38 1.09 -2.41 6.84
CA ALA A 38 1.03 -3.32 5.69
C ALA A 38 0.08 -2.81 4.61
N VAL A 39 -1.16 -2.45 4.99
CA VAL A 39 -2.16 -1.95 4.04
C VAL A 39 -1.72 -0.65 3.37
N LEU A 40 -1.19 0.32 4.13
CA LEU A 40 -0.68 1.56 3.55
C LEU A 40 0.51 1.32 2.62
N MET A 41 1.39 0.38 2.96
CA MET A 41 2.54 -0.01 2.17
C MET A 41 2.13 -0.68 0.86
N SER A 42 1.18 -1.62 0.92
CA SER A 42 0.62 -2.23 -0.28
C SER A 42 -0.01 -1.18 -1.20
N ILE A 43 -0.67 -0.15 -0.65
CA ILE A 43 -1.25 0.95 -1.45
C ILE A 43 -0.13 1.72 -2.16
N ALA A 44 0.95 2.03 -1.45
CA ALA A 44 2.09 2.72 -2.02
C ALA A 44 2.74 1.90 -3.16
N ILE A 45 2.96 0.61 -2.95
CA ILE A 45 3.53 -0.31 -3.96
C ILE A 45 2.60 -0.40 -5.17
N ASP A 46 1.30 -0.62 -4.97
CA ASP A 46 0.31 -0.75 -6.04
C ASP A 46 0.25 0.50 -6.93
N LYS A 47 0.25 1.71 -6.34
CA LYS A 47 0.30 2.95 -7.11
C LYS A 47 1.65 3.16 -7.81
N ALA A 48 2.76 2.74 -7.19
CA ALA A 48 4.07 2.80 -7.82
C ALA A 48 4.19 1.83 -9.01
N MET A 49 3.61 0.63 -8.93
CA MET A 49 3.53 -0.31 -10.05
C MET A 49 2.75 0.27 -11.23
N ASP A 50 1.70 1.07 -10.95
CA ASP A 50 0.97 1.85 -11.96
C ASP A 50 1.77 3.07 -12.49
N GLN A 51 3.06 3.19 -12.16
CA GLN A 51 3.93 4.33 -12.52
C GLN A 51 3.43 5.69 -12.01
N LYS A 52 2.64 5.70 -10.91
CA LYS A 52 2.22 6.95 -10.28
C LYS A 52 3.28 7.40 -9.27
N PRO A 53 3.53 8.72 -9.14
CA PRO A 53 4.43 9.23 -8.12
C PRO A 53 3.83 8.99 -6.72
N VAL A 54 4.62 8.42 -5.82
CA VAL A 54 4.22 8.05 -4.46
C VAL A 54 5.28 8.54 -3.47
N LEU A 55 4.83 9.11 -2.36
CA LEU A 55 5.66 9.45 -1.20
C LEU A 55 5.13 8.69 0.02
N HIS A 56 5.92 7.74 0.53
CA HIS A 56 5.64 7.07 1.80
C HIS A 56 6.43 7.75 2.93
N VAL A 57 5.72 8.21 3.96
CA VAL A 57 6.32 8.86 5.13
C VAL A 57 6.03 7.99 6.35
N THR A 58 7.08 7.57 7.05
CA THR A 58 6.97 6.89 8.34
C THR A 58 7.46 7.81 9.46
N VAL A 59 7.04 7.52 10.69
CA VAL A 59 7.49 8.19 11.91
C VAL A 59 7.97 7.10 12.87
N GLY A 60 9.24 7.16 13.26
CA GLY A 60 9.84 6.25 14.24
C GLY A 60 10.68 5.11 13.64
N ASP A 61 10.53 4.81 12.34
CA ASP A 61 11.36 3.82 11.66
C ASP A 61 12.51 4.47 10.87
N SER A 62 13.61 3.75 10.71
CA SER A 62 14.67 4.19 9.81
C SER A 62 14.32 3.90 8.34
N VAL A 63 15.02 4.56 7.42
CA VAL A 63 14.87 4.28 5.97
C VAL A 63 15.22 2.82 5.65
N ALA A 64 16.16 2.22 6.38
CA ALA A 64 16.55 0.82 6.18
C ALA A 64 15.39 -0.13 6.55
N ASP A 65 14.74 0.12 7.69
CA ASP A 65 13.60 -0.68 8.16
C ASP A 65 12.44 -0.62 7.17
N VAL A 66 12.11 0.56 6.66
CA VAL A 66 11.06 0.74 5.65
C VAL A 66 11.39 0.01 4.35
N ARG A 67 12.66 0.01 3.93
CA ARG A 67 13.09 -0.70 2.71
C ARG A 67 13.00 -2.20 2.89
N ALA A 68 13.49 -2.73 4.01
CA ALA A 68 13.37 -4.16 4.31
C ALA A 68 11.90 -4.61 4.31
N TYR A 69 11.02 -3.84 4.96
CA TYR A 69 9.60 -4.16 4.99
C TYR A 69 8.92 -4.05 3.61
N ARG A 70 9.32 -3.06 2.79
CA ARG A 70 8.86 -2.96 1.41
C ARG A 70 9.18 -4.22 0.62
N ASP A 71 10.41 -4.68 0.74
CA ASP A 71 10.92 -5.78 -0.06
C ASP A 71 10.20 -7.08 0.34
N GLU A 72 9.94 -7.30 1.63
CA GLU A 72 9.07 -8.37 2.15
C GLU A 72 7.65 -8.30 1.57
N VAL A 73 6.98 -7.14 1.62
CA VAL A 73 5.62 -6.98 1.07
C VAL A 73 5.60 -7.17 -0.44
N LEU A 74 6.66 -6.79 -1.15
CA LEU A 74 6.76 -6.95 -2.60
C LEU A 74 6.87 -8.44 -2.97
N GLU A 75 7.65 -9.22 -2.22
CA GLU A 75 7.78 -10.68 -2.41
C GLU A 75 6.42 -11.40 -2.27
N GLU A 76 5.49 -10.89 -1.45
CA GLU A 76 4.14 -11.47 -1.33
C GLU A 76 3.23 -11.17 -2.54
N ILE A 77 3.55 -10.13 -3.32
CA ILE A 77 2.74 -9.63 -4.43
C ILE A 77 3.24 -10.17 -5.79
N GLU A 78 4.50 -10.59 -5.89
CA GLU A 78 5.10 -11.23 -7.09
C GLU A 78 4.77 -12.73 -7.22
#